data_AF-A0A2W2MA25-F1
#
_entry.id   AF-A0A2W2MA25-F1
#
_cell.length_a   1.000
_cell.length_b   1.000
_cell.length_c   1.000
_cell.angle_alpha   90.00
_cell.angle_beta   90.00
_cell.angle_gamma   90.00
#
_symmetry.space_group_name_H-M   'P 1'
#
loop_
_entity.id
_entity.type
_entity.pdbx_description
1 polymer ?
#
loop_
_entity_poly.entity_id
_entity_poly.type
_entity_poly.pdbx_seq_one_letter_code
_entity_poly.pdbx_strand_id
1 'polypeptide(L)' 'MSQDFDLYRPSEEHDMLRDAVRSLAEAKIAPYAAAVDEEARFPQE' A
#
# COMPACT_ATOMS: atom_id res chain seq x y z
N MET A 1 27.98 -7.27 5.58
CA MET A 1 28.32 -7.31 4.15
C MET A 1 27.04 -7.52 3.38
N SER A 2 26.25 -6.46 3.19
CA SER A 2 25.07 -6.51 2.34
C SER A 2 25.51 -5.94 1.00
N GLN A 3 25.44 -6.73 -0.07
CA GLN A 3 25.68 -6.23 -1.41
C GLN A 3 24.55 -5.24 -1.71
N ASP A 4 24.85 -3.94 -1.76
CA ASP A 4 23.89 -2.91 -2.13
C ASP A 4 23.52 -3.09 -3.60
N PHE A 5 22.46 -3.86 -3.84
CA PHE A 5 21.81 -3.96 -5.14
C PHE A 5 21.00 -2.68 -5.39
N ASP A 6 21.67 -1.56 -5.65
CA ASP A 6 21.00 -0.37 -6.19
C ASP A 6 20.90 -0.46 -7.72
N LEU A 7 20.52 -1.64 -8.22
CA LEU A 7 20.44 -1.96 -9.66
C LEU A 7 19.23 -1.32 -10.33
N TYR A 8 18.27 -0.85 -9.53
CA TYR A 8 17.11 -0.09 -9.99
C TYR A 8 16.49 0.68 -8.83
N ARG A 9 16.33 1.99 -9.00
CA ARG A 9 15.54 2.85 -8.12
C ARG A 9 14.33 3.39 -8.89
N PRO A 10 13.12 3.41 -8.29
CA PRO A 10 11.98 4.06 -8.89
C PRO A 10 12.28 5.54 -9.18
N SER A 11 11.66 6.08 -10.22
CA SER A 11 11.66 7.52 -10.43
C SER A 11 10.87 8.22 -9.32
N GLU A 12 11.11 9.52 -9.14
CA GLU A 12 10.34 10.35 -8.22
C GLU A 12 8.83 10.24 -8.48
N GLU A 13 8.40 10.21 -9.75
CA GLU A 13 7.00 10.02 -10.12
C GLU A 13 6.43 8.69 -9.62
N HIS A 14 7.18 7.60 -9.69
CA HIS A 14 6.75 6.31 -9.16
C HIS A 14 6.66 6.32 -7.62
N ASP A 15 7.57 7.01 -6.95
CA ASP A 15 7.53 7.15 -5.49
C ASP A 15 6.30 7.99 -5.07
N MET A 16 6.02 9.10 -5.77
CA MET A 16 4.80 9.89 -5.56
C MET A 16 3.52 9.05 -5.75
N LEU A 17 3.48 8.20 -6.79
CA LEU A 17 2.35 7.30 -7.01
C LEU A 17 2.21 6.30 -5.85
N ARG A 18 3.32 5.74 -5.36
CA ARG A 18 3.32 4.82 -4.23
C ARG A 18 2.82 5.49 -2.95
N ASP A 19 3.23 6.72 -2.69
CA ASP A 19 2.79 7.48 -1.53
C ASP A 19 1.29 7.77 -1.58
N ALA A 20 0.77 8.12 -2.77
CA ALA A 20 -0.67 8.30 -2.97
C ALA A 20 -1.46 7.00 -2.71
N VAL A 21 -0.99 5.88 -3.25
CA VAL A 21 -1.62 4.56 -3.03
C VAL A 21 -1.57 4.15 -1.56
N ARG A 22 -0.44 4.41 -0.88
CA ARG A 22 -0.28 4.10 0.55
C ARG A 22 -1.23 4.90 1.42
N SER A 23 -1.32 6.21 1.15
CA SER A 23 -2.25 7.10 1.85
C SER A 23 -3.71 6.65 1.68
N LEU A 24 -4.09 6.21 0.47
CA LEU A 24 -5.41 5.64 0.22
C LEU A 24 -5.63 4.36 1.04
N ALA A 25 -4.67 3.45 1.05
CA ALA A 25 -4.76 2.19 1.79
C ALA A 25 -4.90 2.43 3.30
N GLU A 26 -4.14 3.36 3.87
CA GLU A 26 -4.21 3.72 5.29
C GLU A 26 -5.55 4.36 5.65
N ALA A 27 -6.09 5.22 4.79
CA ALA A 27 -7.32 5.96 5.07
C ALA A 27 -8.59 5.14 4.81
N LYS A 28 -8.59 4.25 3.81
CA LYS A 28 -9.81 3.59 3.29
C LYS A 28 -9.82 2.08 3.43
N ILE A 29 -8.66 1.43 3.55
CA ILE A 29 -8.60 -0.03 3.61
C ILE A 29 -8.29 -0.49 5.04
N ALA A 30 -7.23 0.03 5.65
CA ALA A 30 -6.74 -0.41 6.96
C ALA A 30 -7.81 -0.37 8.08
N PRO A 31 -8.70 0.64 8.19
CA PRO A 31 -9.70 0.69 9.26
C PRO A 31 -10.75 -0.42 9.19
N TYR A 32 -11.05 -0.93 7.98
CA TYR A 32 -12.16 -1.85 7.75
C TYR A 32 -11.70 -3.28 7.44
N ALA A 33 -10.42 -3.46 7.09
CA ALA A 33 -9.87 -4.74 6.63
C ALA A 33 -10.17 -5.91 7.58
N ALA A 34 -10.05 -5.71 8.90
CA ALA A 34 -10.32 -6.75 9.89
C ALA A 34 -11.80 -7.17 9.91
N ALA A 35 -12.73 -6.20 9.88
CA ALA A 35 -14.17 -6.49 9.89
C ALA A 35 -14.63 -7.15 8.59
N VAL A 36 -14.08 -6.71 7.45
CA VAL A 36 -14.37 -7.29 6.12
C VAL A 36 -13.92 -8.77 6.05
N ASP A 37 -12.74 -9.07 6.62
CA ASP A 37 -12.21 -10.44 6.71
C ASP A 37 -13.07 -11.33 7.61
N GLU A 38 -13.41 -10.85 8.81
CA GLU A 38 -14.25 -11.58 9.77
C GLU A 38 -15.64 -11.91 9.20
N GLU A 39 -16.23 -10.97 8.45
CA GLU A 39 -17.56 -11.13 7.84
C GLU A 39 -17.53 -11.84 6.47
N ALA A 40 -16.35 -12.18 5.94
CA ALA A 40 -16.15 -12.78 4.62
C ALA A 40 -16.93 -12.07 3.49
N ARG A 41 -16.91 -10.73 3.50
CA ARG A 41 -17.68 -9.90 2.55
C ARG A 41 -16.79 -9.10 1.62
N PHE A 42 -17.40 -8.51 0.58
CA PHE A 42 -16.73 -7.52 -0.26
C PHE A 42 -16.86 -6.12 0.37
N PRO A 43 -15.76 -5.32 0.43
CA PRO A 43 -15.79 -3.97 0.99
C PRO A 43 -16.65 -3.02 0.13
N GLN A 44 -17.39 -2.12 0.78
CA GLN A 44 -18.22 -1.08 0.14
C GLN A 44 -17.89 0.35 0.64
N GLU A 45 -16.96 0.46 1.60
CA GLU A 45 -16.53 1.69 2.25
C GLU A 45 -15.64 2.60 1.40
#